data_AF-A0AAD6Y6W9-F1
#
_entry.id   AF-A0AAD6Y6W9-F1
#
_cell.length_a   1.000
_cell.length_b   1.000
_cell.length_c   1.000
_cell.angle_alpha   90.00
_cell.angle_beta   90.00
_cell.angle_gamma   90.00
#
_symmetry.space_group_name_H-M   'P 1'
#
loop_
_entity.id
_entity.type
_entity.pdbx_description
1 polymer ?
#
loop_
_entity_poly.entity_id
_entity_poly.type
_entity_poly.pdbx_seq_one_letter_code
_entity_poly.pdbx_strand_id
1 'polypeptide(L)' 'IPLGIDNKAAIETTTSGRPGPGRHIWDIFHRRLQRTRTKHPDFKLRVDWTPGHVDIPGNEAADEAAKRAA' A
#
# COMPACT_ATOMS: atom_id res chain seq x y z
N ILE A 1 -11.19 7.08 -0.23
CA ILE A 1 -10.26 7.00 -1.40
C ILE A 1 -9.88 5.54 -1.59
N PRO A 2 -10.04 4.96 -2.79
CA PRO A 2 -9.56 3.61 -3.11
C PRO A 2 -8.06 3.62 -3.43
N LEU A 3 -7.33 2.61 -2.97
CA LEU A 3 -5.90 2.38 -3.26
C LEU A 3 -5.72 0.95 -3.77
N GLY A 4 -5.22 0.81 -4.99
CA GLY A 4 -4.84 -0.48 -5.58
C GLY A 4 -3.44 -0.89 -5.14
N ILE A 5 -3.29 -2.15 -4.73
CA ILE A 5 -1.99 -2.76 -4.39
C ILE A 5 -1.89 -4.10 -5.10
N ASP A 6 -0.80 -4.33 -5.84
CA ASP A 6 -0.54 -5.55 -6.58
C ASP A 6 0.39 -6.55 -5.89
N ASN A 7 1.21 -6.06 -4.96
CA ASN A 7 2.08 -6.89 -4.16
C ASN A 7 1.26 -7.71 -3.16
N LYS A 8 0.87 -8.91 -3.60
CA LYS A 8 0.14 -9.91 -2.82
C LYS A 8 0.81 -10.20 -1.47
N ALA A 9 2.14 -10.33 -1.46
CA ALA A 9 2.91 -10.56 -0.23
C ALA A 9 2.81 -9.37 0.74
N ALA A 10 2.81 -8.13 0.22
CA ALA A 10 2.61 -6.95 1.04
C ALA A 10 1.22 -6.97 1.72
N ILE A 11 0.15 -7.29 0.97
CA ILE A 11 -1.20 -7.38 1.55
C ILE A 11 -1.30 -8.51 2.59
N GLU A 12 -0.75 -9.70 2.28
CA GLU A 12 -0.74 -10.84 3.21
C GLU A 12 0.01 -10.52 4.51
N THR A 13 1.12 -9.76 4.44
CA THR A 13 1.83 -9.29 5.64
C THR A 13 1.06 -8.27 6.48
N THR A 14 0.05 -7.60 5.92
CA THR A 14 -0.86 -6.75 6.71
C THR A 14 -1.77 -7.60 7.59
N THR A 15 -2.15 -8.78 7.12
CA THR A 15 -2.99 -9.74 7.85
C THR A 15 -2.20 -10.69 8.75
N SER A 16 -0.94 -10.98 8.42
CA SER A 16 -0.08 -11.86 9.21
C SER A 16 0.87 -11.03 10.09
N GLY A 17 0.72 -11.06 11.41
CA GLY A 17 1.56 -10.31 12.36
C GLY A 17 3.04 -10.71 12.43
N ARG A 18 3.58 -11.44 11.43
CA ARG A 18 4.97 -11.91 11.41
C ARG A 18 5.92 -10.82 10.85
N PRO A 19 7.06 -10.56 11.49
CA PRO A 19 8.05 -9.61 10.99
C PRO A 19 8.78 -10.17 9.76
N GLY A 20 8.35 -9.77 8.56
CA GLY A 20 9.03 -10.04 7.30
C GLY A 20 9.89 -8.87 6.81
N PRO A 21 10.78 -9.09 5.84
CA PRO A 21 11.48 -8.01 5.13
C PRO A 21 10.42 -7.07 4.51
N GLY A 22 10.39 -5.81 4.97
CA GLY A 22 9.35 -4.83 4.60
C GLY A 22 8.50 -4.30 5.76
N ARG A 23 8.63 -4.85 6.98
CA ARG A 23 7.92 -4.36 8.20
C ARG A 23 8.06 -2.85 8.42
N HIS A 24 9.24 -2.28 8.16
CA HIS A 24 9.50 -0.85 8.36
C HIS A 24 8.65 0.04 7.42
N ILE A 25 8.34 -0.43 6.21
CA ILE A 25 7.46 0.26 5.26
C ILE A 25 6.04 0.28 5.82
N TRP A 26 5.57 -0.84 6.37
CA TRP A 26 4.28 -0.93 7.05
C TRP A 26 4.18 -0.03 8.27
N ASP A 27 5.23 0.06 9.09
CA ASP A 27 5.24 0.94 10.25
C ASP A 27 5.16 2.43 9.83
N ILE A 28 5.82 2.80 8.73
CA ILE A 28 5.72 4.15 8.14
C ILE A 28 4.29 4.39 7.65
N PHE A 29 3.69 3.44 6.93
CA PHE A 29 2.32 3.54 6.43
C PHE A 29 1.32 3.72 7.58
N HIS A 30 1.35 2.85 8.60
CA HIS A 30 0.45 2.92 9.74
C HIS A 30 0.62 4.24 10.51
N ARG A 31 1.85 4.71 10.74
CA ARG A 31 2.08 6.03 11.37
C ARG A 31 1.46 7.17 10.57
N ARG A 32 1.62 7.17 9.24
CA ARG A 32 1.06 8.22 8.37
C ARG A 32 -0.46 8.17 8.34
N LEU A 33 -1.04 6.96 8.27
CA LEU A 33 -2.49 6.77 8.30
C LEU A 33 -3.08 7.25 9.62
N GLN A 34 -2.47 6.91 10.75
CA GLN A 34 -2.93 7.36 12.07
C GLN A 34 -2.89 8.89 12.17
N ARG A 35 -1.78 9.53 11.79
CA ARG A 35 -1.68 11.00 11.75
C ARG A 35 -2.74 11.65 10.88
N THR A 36 -3.08 11.03 9.75
CA THR A 36 -4.11 11.52 8.84
C THR A 36 -5.50 11.39 9.47
N ARG A 37 -5.80 10.27 10.12
CA ARG A 37 -7.08 10.06 10.83
C ARG A 37 -7.24 10.96 12.04
N THR A 38 -6.17 11.24 12.78
CA THR A 38 -6.20 12.20 13.90
C THR A 38 -6.56 13.61 13.41
N LYS A 39 -6.05 14.01 12.24
CA LYS A 39 -6.35 15.33 11.65
C LYS A 39 -7.69 15.38 10.93
N HIS A 40 -8.15 14.25 10.39
CA HIS A 40 -9.37 14.13 9.60
C HIS A 40 -10.15 12.88 10.05
N PRO A 41 -11.00 12.99 11.08
CA PRO A 41 -11.72 11.84 11.66
C PRO A 41 -12.59 11.09 10.65
N ASP A 42 -13.14 11.81 9.67
CA ASP A 42 -14.01 11.26 8.62
C ASP A 42 -13.24 10.64 7.45
N PHE A 43 -11.90 10.61 7.50
CA PHE A 43 -11.08 10.03 6.44
C PHE A 43 -11.27 8.51 6.35
N LYS A 44 -11.81 8.07 5.21
CA LYS A 44 -11.99 6.66 4.87
C LYS A 44 -11.03 6.22 3.76
N LEU A 45 -10.18 5.26 4.08
CA LEU A 45 -9.29 4.58 3.14
C LEU A 45 -9.83 3.17 2.87
N ARG A 46 -9.97 2.82 1.58
CA ARG A 46 -10.22 1.45 1.14
C ARG A 46 -8.96 0.98 0.40
N VAL A 47 -8.45 -0.18 0.78
CA VAL A 47 -7.31 -0.81 0.13
C VAL A 47 -7.82 -2.06 -0.56
N ASP A 48 -7.67 -2.11 -1.88
CA ASP A 48 -8.15 -3.20 -2.73
C ASP A 48 -6.94 -3.86 -3.41
N TRP A 49 -6.91 -5.19 -3.44
CA TRP A 49 -5.89 -5.91 -4.21
C TRP A 49 -6.17 -5.73 -5.71
N THR A 50 -5.12 -5.48 -6.48
CA THR A 50 -5.18 -5.31 -7.94
C THR A 50 -4.19 -6.27 -8.58
N PRO A 51 -4.53 -7.06 -9.60
CA PRO A 51 -3.54 -7.89 -10.29
C PRO A 51 -2.45 -7.03 -10.94
N GLY A 52 -1.19 -7.42 -10.76
CA GLY A 52 -0.05 -6.82 -11.47
C GLY A 52 0.09 -7.40 -12.88
N HIS A 53 0.72 -6.65 -13.79
CA HIS A 53 1.03 -7.06 -15.17
C HIS A 53 -0.19 -7.47 -16.03
N VAL A 54 -1.33 -6.80 -15.83
CA VAL A 54 -2.56 -6.99 -16.63
C VAL A 54 -3.02 -5.69 -17.32
N ASP A 55 -2.07 -4.83 -17.70
CA ASP A 55 -2.34 -3.57 -18.44
C ASP A 55 -3.29 -2.60 -17.73
N ILE A 56 -3.23 -2.53 -16.39
CA ILE A 56 -3.95 -1.50 -15.61
C ILE A 56 -3.08 -0.24 -15.61
N PRO A 57 -3.44 0.83 -16.34
CA PRO A 57 -2.53 1.94 -16.60
C PRO A 57 -2.02 2.62 -15.33
N GLY A 58 -2.88 2.69 -14.30
CA GLY A 58 -2.52 3.24 -12.99
C GLY A 58 -1.52 2.38 -12.20
N ASN A 59 -1.61 1.05 -12.30
CA ASN A 59 -0.67 0.14 -11.63
C ASN A 59 0.70 0.18 -12.32
N GLU A 60 0.70 0.17 -13.66
CA GLU A 60 1.94 0.20 -14.45
C GLU A 60 2.73 1.50 -14.27
N ALA A 61 2.03 2.63 -14.25
CA ALA A 61 2.66 3.91 -13.95
C ALA A 61 3.29 3.93 -12.55
N ALA A 62 2.64 3.30 -11.57
CA ALA A 62 3.18 3.15 -10.22
C ALA A 62 4.41 2.24 -10.18
N ASP A 63 4.38 1.11 -10.89
CA ASP A 63 5.51 0.18 -11.01
C ASP A 63 6.73 0.83 -11.65
N GLU A 64 6.54 1.54 -12.76
CA GLU A 64 7.63 2.24 -13.43
C GLU A 64 8.22 3.35 -12.56
N ALA A 65 7.38 4.09 -11.83
CA ALA A 65 7.86 5.09 -10.88
C ALA A 65 8.68 4.44 -9.74
N ALA A 66 8.24 3.28 -9.23
CA ALA A 66 8.95 2.55 -8.19
C ALA A 66 10.32 2.04 -8.69
N LYS A 67 10.38 1.47 -9.90
CA LYS A 67 11.65 1.01 -10.52
C LYS A 67 12.66 2.14 -10.70
N ARG A 68 12.20 3.36 -11.04
CA ARG A 68 13.09 4.52 -11.20
C ARG A 68 13.64 5.07 -9.90
N ALA A 69 12.99 4.80 -8.77
CA ALA A 69 13.35 5.32 -7.46
C ALA A 69 14.20 4.34 -6.63
N ALA A 70 14.44 3.13 -7.14
CA ALA A 70 15.29 2.10 -6.53
C ALA A 70 16.77 2.32 -6.86
#